data_AF-A0A6B9VDD5-F1
#
_entry.id   AF-A0A6B9VDD5-F1
#
_cell.length_a   1.000
_cell.length_b   1.000
_cell.length_c   1.000
_cell.angle_alpha   90.00
_cell.angle_beta   90.00
_cell.angle_gamma   90.00
#
_symmetry.space_group_name_H-M   'P 1'
#
loop_
_entity.id
_entity.type
_entity.pdbx_description
1 polymer ?
#
loop_
_entity_poly.entity_id
_entity_poly.type
_entity_poly.pdbx_seq_one_letter_code
_entity_poly.pdbx_strand_id
1 'polypeptide(L)'
;MVKTKEGGFDSHQQEKDIREMDNEEMMTRDRKSINGKLGLSSSSEVGSSPRRGLEHCTTAPVETRRNPLIADHEVMLSRSMTEKTPKHDLLLDRLSEDEKQQLIADLVRIQNDGTVEVDLERSASVASELLEFQSFDESTASENLIREAKTSIPRLQIVILVVGTRGDIQPFLAIAKRLQEYGHRVRVATHSNFSTFVKSAGADFYPLGGDPRVLAGYMVRNKGLIPSGPAEISIQRKQLKDIIDSLLPACTAPDLETGVPFRAQTIIANPPAYGHTHVAEALGVPLHIFFTMPWTPTYAFPHPLARVPQSAGYWLSYIVVDLLIWWGIRGIINDFRKNKLKLAPIAYFSMYRGSISHLPTGYMWSPHVVPKPSDWGPLVDVVGYCFLNLGSKYIPQEDFVQWIRKGSPPIYFGFGSMPLEDPKRTTDVILDALQETGQRGIIDRGWGNLGNLEEVPDNVFLLEECPHDWLFPQCSAVVSFNISYCYRKVRK
;
A
#
# COMPACT_ATOMS: atom_id res chain seq x y z
N MET A 1 -30.41 -34.94 27.46
CA MET A 1 -29.07 -35.55 27.38
C MET A 1 -28.62 -35.50 25.93
N VAL A 2 -28.16 -34.33 25.48
CA VAL A 2 -27.73 -34.07 24.11
C VAL A 2 -26.26 -33.70 24.18
N LYS A 3 -25.40 -34.56 23.62
CA LYS A 3 -23.94 -34.36 23.56
C LYS A 3 -23.62 -33.26 22.55
N THR A 4 -22.99 -32.20 23.03
CA THR A 4 -22.22 -31.25 22.22
C THR A 4 -20.97 -31.95 21.67
N LYS A 5 -20.75 -31.87 20.35
CA LYS A 5 -19.47 -32.20 19.72
C LYS A 5 -18.75 -30.88 19.46
N GLU A 6 -17.74 -30.58 20.29
CA GLU A 6 -16.70 -29.62 19.95
C GLU A 6 -15.77 -30.30 18.93
N GLY A 7 -15.71 -29.75 17.72
CA GLY A 7 -14.72 -30.13 16.71
C GLY A 7 -13.50 -29.24 16.86
N GLY A 8 -12.47 -29.72 17.55
CA GLY A 8 -11.14 -29.11 17.53
C GLY A 8 -10.51 -29.32 16.15
N PHE A 9 -9.94 -28.24 15.59
CA PHE A 9 -9.18 -28.27 14.35
C PHE A 9 -7.82 -28.95 14.61
N ASP A 10 -7.49 -29.96 13.81
CA ASP A 10 -6.31 -30.82 13.98
C ASP A 10 -5.06 -30.11 13.43
N SER A 11 -4.04 -29.93 14.25
CA SER A 11 -2.78 -29.24 13.91
C SER A 11 -2.05 -29.85 12.71
N HIS A 12 -2.33 -31.13 12.41
CA HIS A 12 -1.77 -31.81 11.25
C HIS A 12 -2.40 -31.42 9.90
N GLN A 13 -3.61 -30.87 9.90
CA GLN A 13 -4.25 -30.41 8.65
C GLN A 13 -3.68 -29.05 8.22
N GLN A 14 -3.38 -28.19 9.20
CA GLN A 14 -2.72 -26.90 8.99
C GLN A 14 -1.29 -27.08 8.45
N GLU A 15 -0.54 -28.06 8.98
CA GLU A 15 0.81 -28.39 8.51
C GLU A 15 0.82 -28.93 7.06
N LYS A 16 -0.27 -29.59 6.63
CA LYS A 16 -0.43 -30.13 5.26
C LYS A 16 -0.74 -29.05 4.24
N ASP A 17 -1.67 -28.14 4.56
CA ASP A 17 -2.03 -27.04 3.66
C ASP A 17 -0.85 -26.06 3.48
N ILE A 18 0.04 -25.96 4.48
CA ILE A 18 1.28 -25.17 4.45
C ILE A 18 2.36 -25.82 3.56
N ARG A 19 2.54 -27.15 3.60
CA ARG A 19 3.54 -27.86 2.78
C ARG A 19 3.17 -27.98 1.30
N GLU A 20 1.87 -27.91 0.96
CA GLU A 20 1.43 -27.95 -0.44
C GLU A 20 1.75 -26.66 -1.22
N MET A 21 1.94 -25.53 -0.53
CA MET A 21 2.35 -24.26 -1.16
C MET A 21 3.78 -24.29 -1.74
N ASP A 22 4.69 -25.08 -1.15
CA ASP A 22 6.09 -25.21 -1.61
C ASP A 22 6.28 -26.34 -2.65
N ASN A 23 5.44 -27.39 -2.63
CA ASN A 23 5.54 -28.49 -3.60
C ASN A 23 5.27 -28.05 -5.05
N GLU A 24 4.47 -26.99 -5.25
CA GLU A 24 4.28 -26.40 -6.59
C GLU A 24 5.51 -25.60 -7.09
N GLU A 25 6.35 -25.10 -6.18
CA GLU A 25 7.60 -24.40 -6.51
C GLU A 25 8.69 -25.39 -6.99
N MET A 26 8.70 -26.63 -6.45
CA MET A 26 9.62 -27.68 -6.87
C MET A 26 9.18 -28.33 -8.20
N MET A 27 7.88 -28.58 -8.38
CA MET A 27 7.31 -29.18 -9.61
C MET A 27 7.41 -28.28 -10.84
N THR A 28 7.46 -26.95 -10.67
CA THR A 28 7.64 -25.99 -11.78
C THR A 28 9.10 -25.79 -12.17
N ARG A 29 10.06 -26.09 -11.29
CA ARG A 29 11.50 -26.14 -11.64
C ARG A 29 11.87 -27.40 -12.41
N ASP A 30 11.31 -28.55 -12.05
CA ASP A 30 11.64 -29.82 -12.72
C ASP A 30 11.04 -29.96 -14.14
N ARG A 31 9.89 -29.32 -14.41
CA ARG A 31 9.33 -29.28 -15.77
C ARG A 31 10.13 -28.45 -16.78
N LYS A 32 11.02 -27.56 -16.34
CA LYS A 32 11.90 -26.78 -17.24
C LYS A 32 13.26 -27.44 -17.50
N SER A 33 13.60 -28.54 -16.81
CA SER A 33 14.90 -29.21 -16.96
C SER A 33 14.87 -30.48 -17.83
N ILE A 34 13.72 -30.89 -18.38
CA ILE A 34 13.58 -32.21 -19.04
C ILE A 34 13.41 -32.15 -20.58
N ASN A 35 13.26 -30.97 -21.21
CA ASN A 35 13.21 -30.88 -22.68
C ASN A 35 14.42 -30.13 -23.26
N GLY A 36 15.45 -30.87 -23.69
CA GLY A 36 16.54 -30.28 -24.48
C GLY A 36 17.83 -31.10 -24.67
N LYS A 37 17.75 -32.37 -25.12
CA LYS A 37 18.83 -33.12 -25.81
C LYS A 37 18.10 -34.09 -26.76
N LEU A 38 18.32 -34.17 -28.08
CA LEU A 38 19.54 -34.37 -28.84
C LEU A 38 19.32 -33.99 -30.32
N GLY A 39 20.40 -33.64 -31.03
CA GLY A 39 20.45 -33.62 -32.49
C GLY A 39 21.79 -33.09 -33.02
N LEU A 40 22.78 -33.98 -33.16
CA LEU A 40 24.08 -33.70 -33.79
C LEU A 40 23.94 -33.55 -35.32
N SER A 41 24.75 -32.64 -35.89
CA SER A 41 25.51 -32.91 -37.13
C SER A 41 26.71 -31.96 -37.30
N SER A 42 27.87 -32.57 -37.61
CA SER A 42 29.15 -32.13 -38.22
C SER A 42 29.21 -30.77 -38.94
N SER A 43 30.33 -30.06 -39.13
CA SER A 43 31.80 -30.29 -39.05
C SER A 43 32.55 -28.96 -39.31
N SER A 44 33.88 -28.95 -39.01
CA SER A 44 34.96 -28.05 -39.49
C SER A 44 34.91 -26.57 -39.06
N GLU A 45 35.97 -25.88 -38.63
CA GLU A 45 37.42 -26.05 -38.85
C GLU A 45 38.22 -25.17 -37.87
N VAL A 46 39.51 -25.46 -37.72
CA VAL A 46 40.48 -24.91 -36.75
C VAL A 46 41.08 -23.58 -37.20
N GLY A 47 41.36 -22.66 -36.28
CA GLY A 47 42.22 -21.49 -36.52
C GLY A 47 42.62 -20.76 -35.23
N SER A 48 43.92 -20.73 -34.92
CA SER A 48 44.52 -20.29 -33.66
C SER A 48 45.18 -18.89 -33.70
N SER A 49 45.08 -18.17 -32.57
CA SER A 49 46.10 -17.28 -31.95
C SER A 49 46.18 -15.78 -32.37
N PRO A 50 46.91 -14.90 -31.63
CA PRO A 50 46.37 -14.10 -30.49
C PRO A 50 46.81 -12.59 -30.53
N ARG A 51 46.38 -11.73 -29.57
CA ARG A 51 47.25 -10.72 -28.87
C ARG A 51 46.52 -9.64 -28.02
N ARG A 52 47.22 -9.30 -26.91
CA ARG A 52 47.34 -8.02 -26.14
C ARG A 52 46.11 -7.53 -25.36
N GLY A 53 46.19 -7.17 -24.06
CA GLY A 53 47.31 -6.85 -23.17
C GLY A 53 47.47 -5.32 -23.05
N LEU A 54 47.01 -4.71 -21.96
CA LEU A 54 47.34 -3.35 -21.53
C LEU A 54 47.16 -3.19 -20.01
N GLU A 55 48.27 -2.80 -19.38
CA GLU A 55 48.51 -2.56 -17.96
C GLU A 55 48.09 -1.13 -17.56
N HIS A 56 47.74 -0.91 -16.29
CA HIS A 56 47.63 0.43 -15.71
C HIS A 56 48.62 0.60 -14.54
N CYS A 57 49.55 1.53 -14.74
CA CYS A 57 50.55 1.99 -13.78
C CYS A 57 49.92 2.76 -12.60
N THR A 58 50.49 2.56 -11.43
CA THR A 58 50.19 3.31 -10.19
C THR A 58 51.35 4.26 -9.91
N THR A 59 51.09 5.55 -9.72
CA THR A 59 52.08 6.50 -9.17
C THR A 59 51.45 7.32 -8.05
N ALA A 60 52.12 7.33 -6.91
CA ALA A 60 51.81 8.10 -5.70
C ALA A 60 52.35 9.55 -5.82
N PRO A 61 51.81 10.53 -5.07
CA PRO A 61 52.44 11.85 -4.98
C PRO A 61 53.23 12.04 -3.67
N VAL A 62 54.31 12.81 -3.84
CA VAL A 62 55.30 13.27 -2.88
C VAL A 62 54.80 14.53 -2.14
N GLU A 63 55.10 14.63 -0.84
CA GLU A 63 54.88 15.82 0.01
C GLU A 63 55.96 16.91 -0.14
N THR A 64 55.56 18.16 0.16
CA THR A 64 56.28 19.33 0.74
C THR A 64 55.82 20.62 0.03
N ARG A 65 55.57 21.80 0.63
CA ARG A 65 55.81 22.37 1.96
C ARG A 65 54.92 23.63 2.14
N ARG A 66 54.63 23.95 3.41
CA ARG A 66 53.81 25.06 3.97
C ARG A 66 54.25 26.50 3.58
N ASN A 67 53.28 27.43 3.61
CA ASN A 67 53.42 28.72 4.30
C ASN A 67 52.08 29.15 4.95
N PRO A 68 52.07 29.80 6.13
CA PRO A 68 50.89 29.96 6.99
C PRO A 68 50.29 31.38 6.99
N LEU A 69 49.10 31.50 7.60
CA LEU A 69 48.37 32.70 8.05
C LEU A 69 47.26 33.21 7.13
N ILE A 70 46.03 32.74 7.39
CA ILE A 70 44.80 33.51 7.66
C ILE A 70 43.82 32.51 8.30
N ALA A 71 43.20 32.91 9.41
CA ALA A 71 42.31 32.09 10.22
C ALA A 71 40.94 31.98 9.53
N ASP A 72 40.68 30.84 8.90
CA ASP A 72 39.36 30.45 8.43
C ASP A 72 38.71 29.52 9.47
N HIS A 73 37.44 29.78 9.78
CA HIS A 73 36.57 28.87 10.51
C HIS A 73 36.41 27.57 9.71
N GLU A 74 37.16 26.54 10.07
CA GLU A 74 37.01 25.18 9.56
C GLU A 74 35.59 24.66 9.86
N VAL A 75 34.74 24.69 8.84
CA VAL A 75 33.65 23.73 8.72
C VAL A 75 34.31 22.37 8.52
N MET A 76 34.33 21.58 9.58
CA MET A 76 34.77 20.19 9.55
C MET A 76 33.79 19.40 8.66
N LEU A 77 34.06 19.38 7.35
CA LEU A 77 33.46 18.43 6.42
C LEU A 77 33.96 17.04 6.85
N SER A 78 33.09 16.32 7.54
CA SER A 78 33.31 14.94 7.95
C SER A 78 33.58 14.09 6.71
N ARG A 79 34.86 13.73 6.55
CA ARG A 79 35.33 12.72 5.62
C ARG A 79 34.63 11.40 5.93
N SER A 80 34.04 10.79 4.89
CA SER A 80 33.86 9.35 4.70
C SER A 80 33.67 8.54 5.99
N MET A 81 32.41 8.37 6.39
CA MET A 81 32.00 7.27 7.28
C MET A 81 32.13 5.94 6.51
N THR A 82 33.37 5.47 6.34
CA THR A 82 33.68 4.04 6.23
C THR A 82 33.91 3.47 7.63
N GLU A 83 33.09 3.86 8.58
CA GLU A 83 32.89 3.06 9.77
C GLU A 83 31.87 2.00 9.40
N LYS A 84 32.32 0.75 9.43
CA LYS A 84 31.47 -0.43 9.33
C LYS A 84 30.42 -0.29 10.43
N THR A 85 29.18 0.02 10.04
CA THR A 85 28.02 -0.27 10.88
C THR A 85 28.17 -1.73 11.34
N PRO A 86 28.02 -2.04 12.64
CA PRO A 86 28.06 -3.42 13.07
C PRO A 86 26.97 -4.14 12.29
N LYS A 87 27.34 -5.18 11.55
CA LYS A 87 26.37 -6.16 11.09
C LYS A 87 25.76 -6.72 12.37
N HIS A 88 24.55 -6.28 12.71
CA HIS A 88 23.70 -7.04 13.61
C HIS A 88 23.39 -8.35 12.86
N ASP A 89 24.22 -9.37 13.06
CA ASP A 89 23.89 -10.75 12.72
C ASP A 89 22.77 -11.16 13.69
N LEU A 90 21.52 -10.87 13.32
CA LEU A 90 20.35 -11.25 14.09
C LEU A 90 20.36 -12.77 14.28
N LEU A 91 20.08 -13.27 15.48
CA LEU A 91 19.99 -14.71 15.78
C LEU A 91 19.02 -15.42 14.82
N LEU A 92 17.95 -14.73 14.44
CA LEU A 92 16.95 -15.13 13.46
C LEU A 92 17.50 -15.34 12.04
N ASP A 93 18.52 -14.59 11.62
CA ASP A 93 19.13 -14.75 10.29
C ASP A 93 19.90 -16.08 10.14
N ARG A 94 20.24 -16.73 11.27
CA ARG A 94 20.93 -18.02 11.31
C ARG A 94 19.98 -19.22 11.20
N LEU A 95 18.67 -19.00 11.33
CA LEU A 95 17.66 -20.05 11.17
C LEU A 95 17.58 -20.49 9.71
N SER A 96 17.32 -21.79 9.49
CA SER A 96 16.94 -22.33 8.18
C SER A 96 15.58 -21.77 7.74
N GLU A 97 15.29 -21.77 6.44
CA GLU A 97 14.04 -21.21 5.93
C GLU A 97 12.80 -21.91 6.54
N ASP A 98 12.89 -23.22 6.82
CA ASP A 98 11.83 -24.01 7.45
C ASP A 98 11.58 -23.58 8.91
N GLU A 99 12.66 -23.32 9.67
CA GLU A 99 12.56 -22.81 11.05
C GLU A 99 11.93 -21.42 11.11
N LYS A 100 12.21 -20.57 10.11
CA LYS A 100 11.61 -19.23 10.00
C LYS A 100 10.13 -19.31 9.68
N GLN A 101 9.73 -20.22 8.79
CA GLN A 101 8.33 -20.46 8.46
C GLN A 101 7.56 -20.97 9.68
N GLN A 102 8.13 -21.94 10.42
CA GLN A 102 7.51 -22.48 11.61
C GLN A 102 7.29 -21.39 12.67
N LEU A 103 8.27 -20.51 12.87
CA LEU A 103 8.17 -19.39 13.81
C LEU A 103 7.05 -18.40 13.45
N ILE A 104 6.84 -18.08 12.17
CA ILE A 104 5.72 -17.24 11.73
C ILE A 104 4.37 -17.97 11.91
N ALA A 105 4.31 -19.26 11.58
CA ALA A 105 3.12 -20.07 11.74
C ALA A 105 2.71 -20.20 13.22
N ASP A 106 3.67 -20.26 14.13
CA ASP A 106 3.43 -20.37 15.57
C ASP A 106 2.94 -19.06 16.21
N LEU A 107 3.19 -17.91 15.57
CA LEU A 107 2.79 -16.56 16.04
C LEU A 107 1.37 -16.15 15.62
N VAL A 108 0.75 -16.88 14.68
CA VAL A 108 -0.48 -16.46 14.00
C VAL A 108 -1.52 -17.56 14.04
N ARG A 109 -2.74 -17.20 14.44
CA ARG A 109 -3.94 -18.00 14.17
C ARG A 109 -4.75 -17.37 13.06
N ILE A 110 -4.97 -18.13 11.99
CA ILE A 110 -5.80 -17.70 10.85
C ILE A 110 -7.24 -18.08 11.17
N GLN A 111 -8.15 -17.10 11.17
CA GLN A 111 -9.58 -17.36 11.36
C GLN A 111 -10.25 -17.76 10.03
N ASN A 112 -11.42 -18.39 10.13
CA ASN A 112 -12.21 -18.85 8.98
C ASN A 112 -12.67 -17.72 8.05
N ASP A 113 -12.68 -16.46 8.51
CA ASP A 113 -12.99 -15.27 7.70
C ASP A 113 -11.75 -14.66 7.02
N GLY A 114 -10.59 -15.33 7.11
CA GLY A 114 -9.31 -14.89 6.58
C GLY A 114 -8.59 -13.86 7.45
N THR A 115 -9.15 -13.47 8.61
CA THR A 115 -8.51 -12.50 9.52
C THR A 115 -7.37 -13.14 10.31
N VAL A 116 -6.36 -12.32 10.61
CA VAL A 116 -5.17 -12.70 11.37
C VAL A 116 -5.41 -12.37 12.84
N GLU A 117 -5.37 -13.40 13.68
CA GLU A 117 -5.35 -13.27 15.13
C GLU A 117 -3.94 -13.54 15.64
N VAL A 118 -3.42 -12.60 16.42
CA VAL A 118 -2.08 -12.71 17.00
C VAL A 118 -2.19 -13.41 18.35
N ASP A 119 -1.56 -14.58 18.50
CA ASP A 119 -1.56 -15.33 19.77
C ASP A 119 -0.51 -14.74 20.72
N LEU A 120 -1.00 -13.99 21.72
CA LEU A 120 -0.13 -13.27 22.65
C LEU A 120 0.64 -14.18 23.62
N GLU A 121 0.07 -15.33 24.01
CA GLU A 121 0.72 -16.26 24.95
C GLU A 121 1.90 -16.98 24.30
N ARG A 122 1.76 -17.39 23.04
CA ARG A 122 2.85 -17.99 22.26
C ARG A 122 3.83 -16.96 21.73
N SER A 123 3.37 -15.74 21.45
CA SER A 123 4.28 -14.67 21.04
C SER A 123 5.22 -14.22 22.16
N ALA A 124 4.87 -14.44 23.43
CA ALA A 124 5.70 -14.03 24.56
C ALA A 124 7.09 -14.69 24.57
N SER A 125 7.25 -15.89 24.00
CA SER A 125 8.55 -16.58 23.91
C SER A 125 9.49 -15.97 22.86
N VAL A 126 8.93 -15.36 21.82
CA VAL A 126 9.67 -14.74 20.70
C VAL A 126 9.60 -13.21 20.74
N ALA A 127 8.77 -12.65 21.63
CA ALA A 127 8.54 -11.22 21.75
C ALA A 127 9.83 -10.45 22.01
N SER A 128 10.73 -10.97 22.85
CA SER A 128 12.03 -10.34 23.10
C SER A 128 12.88 -10.19 21.82
N GLU A 129 12.83 -11.17 20.90
CA GLU A 129 13.55 -11.11 19.62
C GLU A 129 12.85 -10.19 18.61
N LEU A 130 11.50 -10.18 18.60
CA LEU A 130 10.73 -9.23 17.79
C LEU A 130 10.86 -7.78 18.30
N LEU A 131 11.09 -7.60 19.60
CA LEU A 131 11.40 -6.32 20.21
C LEU A 131 12.82 -5.84 19.84
N GLU A 132 13.74 -6.70 19.39
CA GLU A 132 15.03 -6.22 18.86
C GLU A 132 14.89 -5.43 17.55
N PHE A 133 13.78 -5.62 16.81
CA PHE A 133 13.39 -4.73 15.71
C PHE A 133 13.09 -3.30 16.18
N GLN A 134 12.94 -3.05 17.49
CA GLN A 134 12.78 -1.72 18.07
C GLN A 134 14.08 -0.91 18.14
N SER A 135 15.26 -1.52 17.94
CA SER A 135 16.54 -0.83 18.18
C SER A 135 16.78 0.29 17.17
N PHE A 136 16.18 1.46 17.42
CA PHE A 136 16.39 2.67 16.66
C PHE A 136 17.74 3.29 17.05
N ASP A 137 18.52 3.64 16.02
CA ASP A 137 19.45 4.75 16.13
C ASP A 137 18.58 6.01 16.23
N GLU A 138 18.62 6.69 17.37
CA GLU A 138 18.13 8.07 17.50
C GLU A 138 18.97 8.93 16.56
N SER A 139 18.60 8.98 15.28
CA SER A 139 19.05 10.06 14.44
C SER A 139 18.38 11.29 15.03
N THR A 140 19.16 12.09 15.76
CA THR A 140 18.84 13.46 16.13
C THR A 140 18.64 14.23 14.83
N ALA A 141 17.45 14.09 14.25
CA ALA A 141 16.98 14.93 13.18
C ALA A 141 16.88 16.33 13.79
N SER A 142 17.95 17.10 13.63
CA SER A 142 18.05 18.46 14.10
C SER A 142 16.78 19.19 13.66
N GLU A 143 15.97 19.65 14.62
CA GLU A 143 14.75 20.46 14.45
C GLU A 143 14.98 21.79 13.70
N ASN A 144 16.15 21.99 13.09
CA ASN A 144 16.59 23.24 12.48
C ASN A 144 16.43 23.32 10.95
N LEU A 145 15.78 22.35 10.28
CA LEU A 145 15.67 22.36 8.81
C LEU A 145 14.44 23.07 8.24
N ILE A 146 13.49 23.51 9.07
CA ILE A 146 12.47 24.49 8.61
C ILE A 146 13.01 25.90 8.82
N ARG A 147 14.22 26.18 8.32
CA ARG A 147 14.51 27.55 7.89
C ARG A 147 13.71 27.74 6.62
N GLU A 148 12.80 28.72 6.63
CA GLU A 148 12.11 29.22 5.44
C GLU A 148 13.13 29.44 4.32
N ALA A 149 13.31 28.41 3.49
CA ALA A 149 14.15 28.52 2.32
C ALA A 149 13.35 29.41 1.37
N LYS A 150 13.67 30.71 1.38
CA LYS A 150 13.29 31.72 0.37
C LYS A 150 13.87 31.39 -1.02
N THR A 151 14.01 30.11 -1.33
CA THR A 151 14.43 29.58 -2.63
C THR A 151 13.18 29.10 -3.33
N SER A 152 12.96 29.54 -4.57
CA SER A 152 11.90 28.99 -5.41
C SER A 152 12.06 27.47 -5.49
N ILE A 153 11.06 26.73 -5.03
CA ILE A 153 11.05 25.27 -5.14
C ILE A 153 11.18 24.93 -6.62
N PRO A 154 12.17 24.11 -7.04
CA PRO A 154 12.32 23.78 -8.44
C PRO A 154 11.09 23.01 -8.92
N ARG A 155 10.69 23.25 -10.17
CA ARG A 155 9.64 22.45 -10.80
C ARG A 155 10.09 21.00 -10.89
N LEU A 156 9.35 20.11 -10.24
CA LEU A 156 9.63 18.67 -10.21
C LEU A 156 8.67 17.86 -11.11
N GLN A 157 9.15 16.71 -11.57
CA GLN A 157 8.34 15.61 -12.11
C GLN A 157 8.04 14.63 -10.99
N ILE A 158 6.80 14.62 -10.52
CA ILE A 158 6.33 13.84 -9.38
C ILE A 158 5.49 12.69 -9.91
N VAL A 159 5.78 11.46 -9.47
CA VAL A 159 4.90 10.32 -9.71
C VAL A 159 4.18 9.93 -8.42
N ILE A 160 2.88 9.74 -8.52
CA ILE A 160 2.03 9.23 -7.45
C ILE A 160 1.63 7.80 -7.80
N LEU A 161 2.13 6.81 -7.05
CA LEU A 161 1.84 5.39 -7.22
C LEU A 161 0.75 4.98 -6.24
N VAL A 162 -0.48 4.81 -6.71
CA VAL A 162 -1.61 4.47 -5.84
C VAL A 162 -2.34 3.22 -6.33
N VAL A 163 -2.44 2.23 -5.46
CA VAL A 163 -3.19 0.98 -5.66
C VAL A 163 -4.33 0.93 -4.67
N GLY A 164 -5.56 0.73 -5.16
CA GLY A 164 -6.75 0.72 -4.30
C GLY A 164 -8.02 1.10 -5.02
N THR A 165 -9.03 1.44 -4.24
CA THR A 165 -10.36 1.82 -4.71
C THR A 165 -10.45 3.34 -4.95
N ARG A 166 -11.64 3.83 -5.34
CA ARG A 166 -11.89 5.27 -5.46
C ARG A 166 -11.56 6.04 -4.17
N GLY A 167 -11.82 5.44 -3.01
CA GLY A 167 -11.55 6.04 -1.70
C GLY A 167 -10.07 6.27 -1.44
N ASP A 168 -9.20 5.41 -1.98
CA ASP A 168 -7.76 5.57 -1.91
C ASP A 168 -7.28 6.62 -2.91
N ILE A 169 -7.79 6.59 -4.14
CA ILE A 169 -7.29 7.42 -5.26
C ILE A 169 -7.69 8.89 -5.11
N GLN A 170 -8.91 9.18 -4.66
CA GLN A 170 -9.43 10.55 -4.62
C GLN A 170 -8.60 11.51 -3.74
N PRO A 171 -8.15 11.14 -2.53
CA PRO A 171 -7.20 11.94 -1.76
C PRO A 171 -5.91 12.26 -2.52
N PHE A 172 -5.34 11.30 -3.25
CA PHE A 172 -4.14 11.52 -4.05
C PHE A 172 -4.38 12.46 -5.24
N LEU A 173 -5.58 12.49 -5.82
CA LEU A 173 -5.92 13.50 -6.84
C LEU A 173 -5.98 14.90 -6.25
N ALA A 174 -6.44 15.06 -5.00
CA ALA A 174 -6.40 16.34 -4.31
C ALA A 174 -4.95 16.79 -4.07
N ILE A 175 -4.05 15.86 -3.69
CA ILE A 175 -2.61 16.13 -3.58
C ILE A 175 -2.03 16.51 -4.95
N ALA A 176 -2.32 15.74 -6.00
CA ALA A 176 -1.85 15.98 -7.36
C ALA A 176 -2.20 17.39 -7.82
N LYS A 177 -3.46 17.79 -7.64
CA LYS A 177 -3.94 19.13 -8.00
C LYS A 177 -3.18 20.23 -7.27
N ARG A 178 -2.95 20.08 -5.96
CA ARG A 178 -2.16 21.06 -5.20
C ARG A 178 -0.71 21.14 -5.67
N LEU A 179 -0.07 20.01 -5.93
CA LEU A 179 1.28 19.98 -6.50
C LEU A 179 1.35 20.66 -7.88
N GLN A 180 0.32 20.50 -8.72
CA GLN A 180 0.21 21.20 -10.00
C GLN A 180 0.04 22.71 -9.83
N GLU A 181 -0.71 23.17 -8.82
CA GLU A 181 -0.83 24.60 -8.48
C GLU A 181 0.53 25.21 -8.07
N TYR A 182 1.41 24.43 -7.46
CA TYR A 182 2.81 24.80 -7.20
C TYR A 182 3.74 24.67 -8.42
N GLY A 183 3.19 24.32 -9.59
CA GLY A 183 3.89 24.24 -10.86
C GLY A 183 4.52 22.88 -11.18
N HIS A 184 4.43 21.87 -10.31
CA HIS A 184 4.98 20.54 -10.56
C HIS A 184 4.25 19.84 -11.72
N ARG A 185 4.98 19.00 -12.47
CA ARG A 185 4.34 18.05 -13.40
C ARG A 185 4.05 16.77 -12.62
N VAL A 186 2.78 16.41 -12.53
CA VAL A 186 2.34 15.27 -11.73
C VAL A 186 1.80 14.19 -12.64
N ARG A 187 2.30 12.97 -12.45
CA ARG A 187 1.75 11.74 -13.02
C ARG A 187 1.13 10.91 -11.92
N VAL A 188 -0.10 10.45 -12.12
CA VAL A 188 -0.75 9.49 -11.24
C VAL A 188 -0.79 8.15 -11.94
N ALA A 189 -0.14 7.17 -11.32
CA ALA A 189 -0.15 5.79 -11.76
C ALA A 189 -1.10 4.98 -10.88
N THR A 190 -2.16 4.45 -11.48
CA THR A 190 -3.17 3.64 -10.81
C THR A 190 -3.87 2.71 -11.79
N HIS A 191 -4.92 2.04 -11.36
CA HIS A 191 -5.70 1.13 -12.18
C HIS A 191 -6.35 1.82 -13.41
N SER A 192 -6.43 1.08 -14.51
CA SER A 192 -6.89 1.58 -15.82
C SER A 192 -8.31 2.16 -15.82
N ASN A 193 -9.20 1.65 -14.97
CA ASN A 193 -10.57 2.15 -14.81
C ASN A 193 -10.66 3.59 -14.27
N PHE A 194 -9.60 4.11 -13.62
CA PHE A 194 -9.57 5.48 -13.10
C PHE A 194 -8.90 6.48 -14.05
N SER A 195 -8.53 6.08 -15.27
CA SER A 195 -7.90 6.97 -16.27
C SER A 195 -8.67 8.27 -16.48
N THR A 196 -9.98 8.18 -16.73
CA THR A 196 -10.84 9.36 -16.91
C THR A 196 -10.88 10.26 -15.68
N PHE A 197 -10.86 9.67 -14.47
CA PHE A 197 -10.89 10.41 -13.21
C PHE A 197 -9.58 11.15 -12.93
N VAL A 198 -8.44 10.51 -13.22
CA VAL A 198 -7.11 11.15 -13.13
C VAL A 198 -7.01 12.30 -14.11
N LYS A 199 -7.40 12.07 -15.38
CA LYS A 199 -7.31 13.09 -16.43
C LYS A 199 -8.26 14.27 -16.19
N SER A 200 -9.45 14.05 -15.63
CA SER A 200 -10.37 15.14 -15.30
C SER A 200 -9.83 16.03 -14.16
N ALA A 201 -8.93 15.52 -13.33
CA ALA A 201 -8.15 16.31 -12.37
C ALA A 201 -6.98 17.07 -13.01
N GLY A 202 -6.66 16.80 -14.29
CA GLY A 202 -5.62 17.46 -15.06
C GLY A 202 -4.23 16.84 -14.92
N ALA A 203 -4.08 15.68 -14.26
CA ALA A 203 -2.80 15.00 -14.08
C ALA A 203 -2.49 14.01 -15.22
N ASP A 204 -1.19 13.78 -15.48
CA ASP A 204 -0.76 12.75 -16.42
C ASP A 204 -1.16 11.37 -15.87
N PHE A 205 -1.66 10.48 -16.72
CA PHE A 205 -2.10 9.14 -16.31
C PHE A 205 -1.13 8.05 -16.76
N TYR A 206 -0.87 7.07 -15.88
CA TYR A 206 -0.19 5.83 -16.26
C TYR A 206 -0.93 4.60 -15.71
N PRO A 207 -1.28 3.61 -16.55
CA PRO A 207 -1.96 2.41 -16.09
C PRO A 207 -0.97 1.48 -15.38
N LEU A 208 -1.21 1.24 -14.09
CA LEU A 208 -0.57 0.12 -13.41
C LEU A 208 -1.17 -1.21 -13.91
N GLY A 209 -0.37 -2.27 -13.82
CA GLY A 209 -0.81 -3.63 -14.10
C GLY A 209 -1.86 -4.12 -13.10
N GLY A 210 -2.33 -5.35 -13.32
CA GLY A 210 -3.42 -5.95 -12.55
C GLY A 210 -4.82 -5.52 -13.05
N ASP A 211 -5.73 -6.48 -13.14
CA ASP A 211 -7.13 -6.27 -13.50
C ASP A 211 -7.91 -5.74 -12.29
N PRO A 212 -8.45 -4.51 -12.38
CA PRO A 212 -9.18 -3.89 -11.27
C PRO A 212 -10.42 -4.70 -10.86
N ARG A 213 -11.01 -5.46 -11.79
CA ARG A 213 -12.19 -6.30 -11.53
C ARG A 213 -11.83 -7.55 -10.72
N VAL A 214 -10.65 -8.11 -10.96
CA VAL A 214 -10.14 -9.27 -10.21
C VAL A 214 -9.75 -8.86 -8.80
N LEU A 215 -9.12 -7.69 -8.65
CA LEU A 215 -8.77 -7.11 -7.35
C LEU A 215 -10.01 -6.74 -6.53
N ALA A 216 -10.99 -6.07 -7.14
CA ALA A 216 -12.27 -5.79 -6.51
C ALA A 216 -12.96 -7.10 -6.09
N GLY A 217 -13.07 -8.06 -7.02
CA GLY A 217 -13.59 -9.42 -6.83
C GLY A 217 -12.99 -10.20 -5.66
N TYR A 218 -11.72 -9.93 -5.35
CA TYR A 218 -11.02 -10.53 -4.23
C TYR A 218 -11.36 -9.85 -2.89
N MET A 219 -11.34 -8.50 -2.84
CA MET A 219 -11.74 -7.73 -1.66
C MET A 219 -13.20 -7.98 -1.27
N VAL A 220 -14.04 -8.40 -2.22
CA VAL A 220 -15.42 -8.88 -2.02
C VAL A 220 -15.47 -10.17 -1.21
N ARG A 221 -14.60 -11.12 -1.54
CA ARG A 221 -14.71 -12.53 -1.13
C ARG A 221 -13.92 -12.85 0.12
N ASN A 222 -12.88 -12.09 0.39
CA ASN A 222 -11.98 -12.33 1.52
C ASN A 222 -12.06 -11.14 2.49
N LYS A 223 -12.66 -11.37 3.67
CA LYS A 223 -12.80 -10.36 4.73
C LYS A 223 -11.50 -10.11 5.50
N GLY A 224 -10.45 -10.89 5.22
CA GLY A 224 -9.15 -10.77 5.86
C GLY A 224 -7.97 -10.93 4.89
N LEU A 225 -6.76 -11.07 5.47
CA LEU A 225 -5.48 -10.99 4.77
C LEU A 225 -5.16 -12.20 3.89
N ILE A 226 -5.84 -13.33 4.14
CA ILE A 226 -5.46 -14.63 3.57
C ILE A 226 -6.50 -15.11 2.55
N PRO A 227 -6.07 -15.52 1.35
CA PRO A 227 -6.96 -16.08 0.32
C PRO A 227 -7.66 -17.37 0.78
N SER A 228 -8.92 -17.54 0.38
CA SER A 228 -9.72 -18.71 0.75
C SER A 228 -9.38 -20.01 0.00
N GLY A 229 -8.44 -20.00 -0.97
CA GLY A 229 -8.00 -21.26 -1.62
C GLY A 229 -6.86 -21.14 -2.66
N PRO A 230 -6.28 -22.28 -3.09
CA PRO A 230 -5.03 -22.33 -3.88
C PRO A 230 -5.10 -21.62 -5.24
N ALA A 231 -6.21 -21.78 -5.96
CA ALA A 231 -6.42 -21.11 -7.24
C ALA A 231 -6.46 -19.58 -7.08
N GLU A 232 -7.04 -19.07 -6.00
CA GLU A 232 -7.09 -17.64 -5.71
C GLU A 232 -5.71 -17.06 -5.38
N ILE A 233 -4.86 -17.82 -4.70
CA ILE A 233 -3.47 -17.44 -4.40
C ILE A 233 -2.70 -17.19 -5.70
N SER A 234 -2.77 -18.13 -6.65
CA SER A 234 -2.04 -18.01 -7.93
C SER A 234 -2.48 -16.78 -8.75
N ILE A 235 -3.78 -16.50 -8.78
CA ILE A 235 -4.36 -15.35 -9.46
C ILE A 235 -3.88 -14.05 -8.81
N GLN A 236 -3.94 -13.96 -7.48
CA GLN A 236 -3.49 -12.76 -6.75
C GLN A 236 -2.01 -12.51 -6.89
N ARG A 237 -1.16 -13.55 -6.78
CA ARG A 237 0.28 -13.42 -7.01
C ARG A 237 0.55 -12.87 -8.41
N LYS A 238 -0.20 -13.32 -9.42
CA LYS A 238 -0.11 -12.77 -10.78
C LYS A 238 -0.54 -11.30 -10.83
N GLN A 239 -1.68 -10.93 -10.26
CA GLN A 239 -2.15 -9.55 -10.24
C GLN A 239 -1.13 -8.62 -9.56
N LEU A 240 -0.63 -9.04 -8.39
CA LEU A 240 0.36 -8.30 -7.63
C LEU A 240 1.68 -8.17 -8.40
N LYS A 241 2.14 -9.24 -9.06
CA LYS A 241 3.32 -9.21 -9.92
C LYS A 241 3.15 -8.21 -11.06
N ASP A 242 1.98 -8.21 -11.73
CA ASP A 242 1.69 -7.28 -12.82
C ASP A 242 1.70 -5.82 -12.33
N ILE A 243 1.15 -5.56 -11.14
CA ILE A 243 1.26 -4.23 -10.48
C ILE A 243 2.73 -3.87 -10.27
N ILE A 244 3.49 -4.70 -9.56
CA ILE A 244 4.89 -4.43 -9.20
C ILE A 244 5.75 -4.20 -10.45
N ASP A 245 5.62 -5.05 -11.47
CA ASP A 245 6.37 -4.94 -12.73
C ASP A 245 6.06 -3.63 -13.49
N SER A 246 4.88 -3.04 -13.28
CA SER A 246 4.48 -1.79 -13.91
C SER A 246 4.98 -0.52 -13.20
N LEU A 247 5.47 -0.62 -11.96
CA LEU A 247 5.87 0.55 -11.15
C LEU A 247 7.09 1.28 -11.72
N LEU A 248 8.13 0.55 -12.14
CA LEU A 248 9.32 1.17 -12.74
C LEU A 248 9.00 1.90 -14.06
N PRO A 249 8.28 1.28 -15.02
CA PRO A 249 7.78 1.98 -16.20
C PRO A 249 6.91 3.19 -15.86
N ALA A 250 6.03 3.13 -14.86
CA ALA A 250 5.24 4.28 -14.46
C ALA A 250 6.08 5.51 -14.09
N CYS A 251 7.26 5.26 -13.51
CA CYS A 251 8.21 6.29 -13.09
C CYS A 251 9.13 6.80 -14.23
N THR A 252 9.27 6.07 -15.34
CA THR A 252 10.36 6.31 -16.33
C THR A 252 9.94 6.29 -17.80
N ALA A 253 8.80 5.67 -18.12
CA ALA A 253 8.29 5.61 -19.48
C ALA A 253 7.78 6.99 -19.92
N PRO A 254 7.89 7.33 -21.21
CA PRO A 254 7.23 8.52 -21.75
C PRO A 254 5.72 8.45 -21.52
N ASP A 255 5.08 9.61 -21.61
CA ASP A 255 3.62 9.67 -21.64
C ASP A 255 3.06 8.82 -22.79
N LEU A 256 2.08 7.98 -22.49
CA LEU A 256 1.60 6.97 -23.44
C LEU A 256 0.83 7.57 -24.63
N GLU A 257 0.28 8.78 -24.48
CA GLU A 257 -0.53 9.43 -25.52
C GLU A 257 0.29 10.47 -26.28
N THR A 258 1.07 11.27 -25.56
CA THR A 258 1.81 12.39 -26.13
C THR A 258 3.26 12.02 -26.49
N GLY A 259 3.78 10.90 -25.99
CA GLY A 259 5.17 10.50 -26.16
C GLY A 259 6.17 11.37 -25.39
N VAL A 260 5.70 12.36 -24.63
CA VAL A 260 6.56 13.30 -23.90
C VAL A 260 7.36 12.54 -22.84
N PRO A 261 8.71 12.63 -22.82
CA PRO A 261 9.53 11.95 -21.83
C PRO A 261 9.12 12.30 -20.40
N PHE A 262 9.16 11.31 -19.52
CA PHE A 262 8.87 11.48 -18.10
C PHE A 262 9.90 10.69 -17.29
N ARG A 263 10.47 11.33 -16.27
CA ARG A 263 11.38 10.70 -15.32
C ARG A 263 11.07 11.25 -13.93
N ALA A 264 10.55 10.39 -13.07
CA ALA A 264 10.25 10.75 -11.69
C ALA A 264 11.51 11.29 -10.99
N GLN A 265 11.35 12.43 -10.32
CA GLN A 265 12.35 13.04 -9.42
C GLN A 265 11.98 12.83 -7.96
N THR A 266 10.74 12.43 -7.68
CA THR A 266 10.24 12.05 -6.37
C THR A 266 9.02 11.14 -6.55
N ILE A 267 8.83 10.23 -5.60
CA ILE A 267 7.71 9.29 -5.58
C ILE A 267 6.84 9.60 -4.36
N ILE A 268 5.53 9.63 -4.58
CA ILE A 268 4.53 9.56 -3.53
C ILE A 268 3.83 8.21 -3.72
N ALA A 269 3.64 7.42 -2.66
CA ALA A 269 3.01 6.11 -2.80
C ALA A 269 2.13 5.76 -1.60
N ASN A 270 1.22 4.80 -1.80
CA ASN A 270 0.57 4.10 -0.69
C ASN A 270 1.17 2.69 -0.50
N PRO A 271 1.12 2.13 0.72
CA PRO A 271 1.69 0.82 1.03
C PRO A 271 1.23 -0.33 0.10
N PRO A 272 -0.06 -0.42 -0.31
CA PRO A 272 -0.54 -1.47 -1.22
C PRO A 272 0.15 -1.58 -2.58
N ALA A 273 0.97 -0.60 -2.98
CA ALA A 273 1.79 -0.73 -4.19
C ALA A 273 2.94 -1.73 -4.04
N TYR A 274 3.41 -1.99 -2.81
CA TYR A 274 4.48 -2.93 -2.39
C TYR A 274 5.88 -2.80 -3.02
N GLY A 275 6.03 -2.40 -4.28
CA GLY A 275 7.32 -2.25 -4.96
C GLY A 275 7.89 -0.82 -4.98
N HIS A 276 7.17 0.15 -4.42
CA HIS A 276 7.49 1.58 -4.48
C HIS A 276 8.84 1.92 -3.81
N THR A 277 9.15 1.30 -2.67
CA THR A 277 10.44 1.47 -1.97
C THR A 277 11.63 1.04 -2.83
N HIS A 278 11.49 -0.11 -3.51
CA HIS A 278 12.56 -0.64 -4.36
C HIS A 278 12.75 0.17 -5.64
N VAL A 279 11.67 0.69 -6.22
CA VAL A 279 11.77 1.61 -7.36
C VAL A 279 12.45 2.92 -6.94
N ALA A 280 12.13 3.46 -5.77
CA ALA A 280 12.80 4.64 -5.22
C ALA A 280 14.31 4.40 -5.01
N GLU A 281 14.68 3.25 -4.44
CA GLU A 281 16.08 2.81 -4.28
C GLU A 281 16.81 2.72 -5.62
N ALA A 282 16.20 2.06 -6.62
CA ALA A 282 16.80 1.88 -7.94
C ALA A 282 16.99 3.19 -8.70
N LEU A 283 16.08 4.15 -8.54
CA LEU A 283 16.13 5.46 -9.19
C LEU A 283 16.94 6.49 -8.41
N GLY A 284 17.23 6.24 -7.13
CA GLY A 284 17.90 7.19 -6.23
C GLY A 284 17.07 8.45 -5.98
N VAL A 285 15.74 8.32 -5.87
CA VAL A 285 14.81 9.44 -5.69
C VAL A 285 14.10 9.38 -4.33
N PRO A 286 13.73 10.52 -3.74
CA PRO A 286 12.96 10.55 -2.50
C PRO A 286 11.58 9.89 -2.65
N LEU A 287 11.14 9.29 -1.56
CA LEU A 287 9.85 8.60 -1.43
C LEU A 287 9.11 9.15 -0.21
N HIS A 288 7.82 9.47 -0.38
CA HIS A 288 6.92 9.84 0.69
C HIS A 288 5.70 8.90 0.67
N ILE A 289 5.39 8.29 1.81
CA ILE A 289 4.23 7.42 1.97
C ILE A 289 3.03 8.25 2.39
N PHE A 290 1.91 8.10 1.70
CA PHE A 290 0.64 8.64 2.18
C PHE A 290 -0.38 7.53 2.29
N PHE A 291 -1.20 7.56 3.34
CA PHE A 291 -2.25 6.55 3.47
C PHE A 291 -3.48 7.00 4.26
N THR A 292 -4.58 6.31 4.03
CA THR A 292 -5.89 6.54 4.63
C THR A 292 -6.17 5.64 5.84
N MET A 293 -5.29 4.67 6.11
CA MET A 293 -5.34 3.79 7.27
C MET A 293 -3.96 3.67 7.91
N PRO A 294 -3.88 3.43 9.23
CA PRO A 294 -2.59 3.33 9.91
C PRO A 294 -1.84 2.10 9.44
N TRP A 295 -0.53 2.27 9.26
CA TRP A 295 0.41 1.23 8.81
C TRP A 295 1.76 1.32 9.52
N THR A 296 1.93 2.29 10.41
CA THR A 296 3.13 2.48 11.22
C THR A 296 2.87 1.83 12.57
N PRO A 297 3.76 0.96 13.05
CA PRO A 297 3.63 0.33 14.36
C PRO A 297 3.33 1.34 15.48
N THR A 298 2.34 1.03 16.32
CA THR A 298 1.99 1.83 17.49
C THR A 298 1.35 1.00 18.59
N TYR A 299 1.48 1.46 19.82
CA TYR A 299 0.78 0.92 20.99
C TYR A 299 -0.65 1.47 21.16
N ALA A 300 -1.06 2.48 20.38
CA ALA A 300 -2.35 3.14 20.56
C ALA A 300 -3.55 2.31 20.05
N PHE A 301 -3.36 1.55 18.98
CA PHE A 301 -4.41 0.74 18.34
C PHE A 301 -3.78 -0.38 17.48
N PRO A 302 -4.48 -1.51 17.28
CA PRO A 302 -3.95 -2.63 16.50
C PRO A 302 -3.85 -2.30 15.01
N HIS A 303 -3.08 -3.11 14.29
CA HIS A 303 -3.03 -3.07 12.82
C HIS A 303 -4.45 -3.27 12.26
N PRO A 304 -4.92 -2.49 11.25
CA PRO A 304 -6.29 -2.57 10.73
C PRO A 304 -6.70 -3.96 10.20
N LEU A 305 -5.73 -4.77 9.82
CA LEU A 305 -5.90 -6.13 9.29
C LEU A 305 -5.73 -7.24 10.35
N ALA A 306 -5.50 -6.88 11.61
CA ALA A 306 -5.34 -7.82 12.71
C ALA A 306 -6.43 -7.59 13.78
N ARG A 307 -6.92 -8.68 14.37
CA ARG A 307 -7.75 -8.61 15.57
C ARG A 307 -6.89 -8.97 16.77
N VAL A 308 -6.74 -8.02 17.69
CA VAL A 308 -5.94 -8.22 18.89
C VAL A 308 -6.82 -7.96 20.12
N PRO A 309 -7.05 -8.97 20.97
CA PRO A 309 -7.96 -8.84 22.11
C PRO A 309 -7.39 -7.96 23.24
N GLN A 310 -6.08 -7.69 23.27
CA GLN A 310 -5.41 -6.94 24.33
C GLN A 310 -4.49 -5.84 23.77
N SER A 311 -4.47 -4.68 24.43
CA SER A 311 -3.68 -3.51 24.01
C SER A 311 -2.17 -3.74 24.01
N ALA A 312 -1.66 -4.61 24.88
CA ALA A 312 -0.24 -4.99 24.91
C ALA A 312 0.24 -5.61 23.58
N GLY A 313 -0.67 -6.17 22.77
CA GLY A 313 -0.36 -6.76 21.47
C GLY A 313 -0.48 -5.83 20.27
N TYR A 314 -0.88 -4.57 20.45
CA TYR A 314 -1.18 -3.67 19.32
C TYR A 314 0.05 -3.41 18.46
N TRP A 315 1.17 -3.05 19.06
CA TRP A 315 2.42 -2.84 18.30
C TRP A 315 2.87 -4.11 17.58
N LEU A 316 2.82 -5.24 18.28
CA LEU A 316 3.21 -6.55 17.75
C LEU A 316 2.38 -6.94 16.52
N SER A 317 1.10 -6.56 16.48
CA SER A 317 0.25 -6.86 15.34
C SER A 317 0.71 -6.25 14.03
N TYR A 318 1.39 -5.09 14.05
CA TYR A 318 1.97 -4.51 12.84
C TYR A 318 3.14 -5.36 12.34
N ILE A 319 4.02 -5.77 13.24
CA ILE A 319 5.18 -6.60 12.90
C ILE A 319 4.74 -7.94 12.31
N VAL A 320 3.76 -8.58 12.95
CA VAL A 320 3.23 -9.86 12.48
C VAL A 320 2.56 -9.73 11.12
N VAL A 321 1.75 -8.69 10.89
CA VAL A 321 1.12 -8.46 9.59
C VAL A 321 2.17 -8.16 8.51
N ASP A 322 3.16 -7.32 8.80
CA ASP A 322 4.25 -7.02 7.87
C ASP A 322 5.05 -8.29 7.51
N LEU A 323 5.31 -9.18 8.49
CA LEU A 323 5.96 -10.48 8.24
C LEU A 323 5.14 -11.38 7.32
N LEU A 324 3.82 -11.49 7.55
CA LEU A 324 2.94 -12.30 6.71
C LEU A 324 2.87 -11.76 5.28
N ILE A 325 2.75 -10.44 5.13
CA ILE A 325 2.79 -9.78 3.83
C ILE A 325 4.12 -10.06 3.14
N TRP A 326 5.23 -9.83 3.84
CA TRP A 326 6.57 -10.07 3.29
C TRP A 326 6.77 -11.51 2.85
N TRP A 327 6.37 -12.47 3.68
CA TRP A 327 6.42 -13.90 3.34
C TRP A 327 5.63 -14.20 2.06
N GLY A 328 4.44 -13.63 1.91
CA GLY A 328 3.63 -13.76 0.71
C GLY A 328 4.28 -13.15 -0.55
N ILE A 329 4.96 -12.00 -0.44
CA ILE A 329 5.39 -11.23 -1.63
C ILE A 329 6.89 -11.31 -1.94
N ARG A 330 7.72 -11.82 -1.02
CA ARG A 330 9.19 -11.83 -1.12
C ARG A 330 9.71 -12.37 -2.45
N GLY A 331 9.16 -13.50 -2.92
CA GLY A 331 9.57 -14.10 -4.19
C GLY A 331 9.36 -13.17 -5.39
N ILE A 332 8.22 -12.47 -5.42
CA ILE A 332 7.87 -11.51 -6.46
C ILE A 332 8.81 -10.29 -6.38
N ILE A 333 9.01 -9.77 -5.18
CA ILE A 333 9.87 -8.60 -4.94
C ILE A 333 11.34 -8.90 -5.30
N ASN A 334 11.87 -10.05 -4.88
CA ASN A 334 13.26 -10.40 -5.17
C ASN A 334 13.49 -10.69 -6.67
N ASP A 335 12.51 -11.29 -7.36
CA ASP A 335 12.54 -11.42 -8.83
C ASP A 335 12.56 -10.04 -9.49
N PHE A 336 11.68 -9.13 -9.07
CA PHE A 336 11.61 -7.75 -9.57
C PHE A 336 12.92 -6.99 -9.32
N ARG A 337 13.47 -7.05 -8.09
CA ARG A 337 14.75 -6.43 -7.72
C ARG A 337 15.88 -6.92 -8.61
N LYS A 338 16.03 -8.24 -8.77
CA LYS A 338 17.12 -8.84 -9.54
C LYS A 338 16.97 -8.59 -11.05
N ASN A 339 15.79 -8.84 -11.60
CA ASN A 339 15.59 -8.90 -13.04
C ASN A 339 15.27 -7.54 -13.65
N LYS A 340 14.51 -6.69 -12.95
CA LYS A 340 14.06 -5.38 -13.45
C LYS A 340 14.90 -4.24 -12.90
N LEU A 341 15.11 -4.18 -11.59
CA LEU A 341 15.79 -3.06 -10.94
C LEU A 341 17.32 -3.18 -10.89
N LYS A 342 17.85 -4.39 -11.12
CA LYS A 342 19.29 -4.71 -10.99
C LYS A 342 19.84 -4.46 -9.58
N LEU A 343 19.00 -4.67 -8.57
CA LEU A 343 19.34 -4.58 -7.16
C LEU A 343 19.57 -5.97 -6.55
N ALA A 344 20.34 -6.02 -5.46
CA ALA A 344 20.53 -7.24 -4.69
C ALA A 344 19.20 -7.70 -4.04
N PRO A 345 18.93 -9.01 -3.94
CA PRO A 345 17.75 -9.53 -3.23
C PRO A 345 17.83 -9.22 -1.72
N ILE A 346 16.66 -9.16 -1.08
CA ILE A 346 16.50 -8.91 0.35
C ILE A 346 16.41 -10.27 1.09
N ALA A 347 17.15 -10.38 2.20
CA ALA A 347 17.14 -11.55 3.09
C ALA A 347 15.85 -11.64 3.93
N TYR A 348 15.56 -12.83 4.49
CA TYR A 348 14.26 -13.14 5.10
C TYR A 348 13.83 -12.17 6.20
N PHE A 349 14.71 -11.86 7.16
CA PHE A 349 14.44 -10.92 8.27
C PHE A 349 15.07 -9.54 8.10
N SER A 350 15.49 -9.19 6.88
CA SER A 350 15.98 -7.84 6.59
C SER A 350 14.80 -6.85 6.40
N MET A 351 13.82 -6.93 7.30
CA MET A 351 12.67 -6.02 7.35
C MET A 351 13.08 -4.58 7.69
N TYR A 352 14.30 -4.44 8.20
CA TYR A 352 14.96 -3.17 8.52
C TYR A 352 15.25 -2.30 7.29
N ARG A 353 15.36 -2.88 6.08
CA ARG A 353 15.57 -2.11 4.84
C ARG A 353 14.26 -1.87 4.10
N GLY A 354 13.44 -0.95 4.64
CA GLY A 354 12.24 -0.46 3.96
C GLY A 354 10.94 -0.53 4.76
N SER A 355 11.00 -0.78 6.07
CA SER A 355 9.82 -0.55 6.93
C SER A 355 9.36 0.90 6.78
N ILE A 356 8.05 1.09 6.68
CA ILE A 356 7.41 2.42 6.55
C ILE A 356 7.80 3.34 7.71
N SER A 357 8.16 2.78 8.88
CA SER A 357 8.64 3.53 10.04
C SER A 357 9.88 4.40 9.75
N HIS A 358 10.67 4.08 8.72
CA HIS A 358 11.85 4.85 8.31
C HIS A 358 11.59 5.83 7.15
N LEU A 359 10.36 5.88 6.63
CA LEU A 359 9.98 6.73 5.52
C LEU A 359 9.12 7.90 6.01
N PRO A 360 9.29 9.11 5.44
CA PRO A 360 8.33 10.19 5.64
C PRO A 360 6.93 9.71 5.30
N THR A 361 6.02 9.79 6.27
CA THR A 361 4.67 9.20 6.19
C THR A 361 3.60 10.20 6.59
N GLY A 362 2.66 10.47 5.69
CA GLY A 362 1.51 11.35 5.91
C GLY A 362 0.19 10.58 5.96
N TYR A 363 -0.48 10.61 7.09
CA TYR A 363 -1.80 9.99 7.28
C TYR A 363 -2.94 10.97 7.01
N MET A 364 -3.80 10.62 6.06
CA MET A 364 -4.83 11.50 5.47
C MET A 364 -6.17 11.43 6.20
N TRP A 365 -6.15 11.53 7.53
CA TRP A 365 -7.34 11.67 8.36
C TRP A 365 -7.21 12.87 9.30
N SER A 366 -8.33 13.33 9.85
CA SER A 366 -8.33 14.46 10.78
C SER A 366 -7.69 14.05 12.12
N PRO A 367 -6.79 14.87 12.70
CA PRO A 367 -6.25 14.64 14.04
C PRO A 367 -7.34 14.70 15.13
N HIS A 368 -8.52 15.25 14.83
CA HIS A 368 -9.68 15.21 15.73
C HIS A 368 -10.41 13.85 15.73
N VAL A 369 -10.19 13.02 14.71
CA VAL A 369 -10.79 11.68 14.59
C VAL A 369 -9.84 10.64 15.17
N VAL A 370 -8.60 10.64 14.69
CA VAL A 370 -7.53 9.82 15.25
C VAL A 370 -6.34 10.75 15.45
N PRO A 371 -6.00 11.13 16.71
CA PRO A 371 -4.84 11.96 16.98
C PRO A 371 -3.56 11.19 16.63
N LYS A 372 -2.47 11.92 16.35
CA LYS A 372 -1.14 11.33 16.20
C LYS A 372 -0.76 10.61 17.50
N PRO A 373 -0.51 9.28 17.48
CA PRO A 373 0.04 8.56 18.61
C PRO A 373 1.35 9.18 19.10
N SER A 374 1.57 9.18 20.42
CA SER A 374 2.75 9.79 21.04
C SER A 374 4.06 9.04 20.76
N ASP A 375 3.96 7.77 20.37
CA ASP A 375 5.07 6.89 19.99
C ASP A 375 5.44 7.00 18.50
N TRP A 376 4.76 7.86 17.73
CA TRP A 376 5.18 8.19 16.36
C TRP A 376 6.19 9.33 16.36
N GLY A 377 7.33 9.07 15.70
CA GLY A 377 8.43 10.02 15.56
C GLY A 377 8.13 11.22 14.63
N PRO A 378 9.14 12.05 14.36
CA PRO A 378 9.00 13.28 13.56
C PRO A 378 8.80 13.02 12.06
N LEU A 379 9.05 11.79 11.57
CA LEU A 379 8.84 11.42 10.16
C LEU A 379 7.39 11.08 9.83
N VAL A 380 6.51 10.95 10.83
CA VAL A 380 5.15 10.47 10.65
C VAL A 380 4.17 11.54 11.11
N ASP A 381 3.30 12.02 10.23
CA ASP A 381 2.34 13.08 10.55
C ASP A 381 0.90 12.69 10.19
N VAL A 382 -0.05 13.18 10.99
CA VAL A 382 -1.48 13.14 10.69
C VAL A 382 -1.86 14.48 10.06
N VAL A 383 -2.01 14.50 8.74
CA VAL A 383 -2.05 15.75 7.94
C VAL A 383 -3.45 16.29 7.68
N GLY A 384 -4.51 15.57 8.10
CA GLY A 384 -5.88 15.92 7.77
C GLY A 384 -6.38 15.28 6.47
N TYR A 385 -7.68 15.39 6.23
CA TYR A 385 -8.30 14.88 5.01
C TYR A 385 -7.92 15.73 3.78
N CYS A 386 -7.48 15.06 2.71
CA CYS A 386 -7.24 15.69 1.41
C CYS A 386 -8.53 15.69 0.57
N PHE A 387 -9.32 16.76 0.66
CA PHE A 387 -10.59 16.86 -0.07
C PHE A 387 -10.41 17.34 -1.52
N LEU A 388 -11.08 16.67 -2.44
CA LEU A 388 -11.29 17.14 -3.81
C LEU A 388 -12.67 17.82 -3.90
N ASN A 389 -12.70 19.11 -4.23
CA ASN A 389 -13.91 19.94 -4.24
C ASN A 389 -14.75 19.74 -5.53
N LEU A 390 -15.28 18.53 -5.71
CA LEU A 390 -16.06 18.12 -6.89
C LEU A 390 -17.45 18.79 -6.95
N GLY A 391 -18.07 19.04 -5.80
CA GLY A 391 -19.44 19.56 -5.71
C GLY A 391 -19.62 20.98 -6.27
N SER A 392 -18.56 21.76 -6.41
CA SER A 392 -18.63 23.14 -6.92
C SER A 392 -18.99 23.24 -8.41
N LYS A 393 -18.65 22.21 -9.20
CA LYS A 393 -18.93 22.13 -10.64
C LYS A 393 -20.05 21.14 -10.96
N TYR A 394 -20.63 20.53 -9.95
CA TYR A 394 -21.66 19.51 -10.12
C TYR A 394 -23.01 20.17 -10.40
N ILE A 395 -23.64 19.72 -11.48
CA ILE A 395 -25.00 20.12 -11.85
C ILE A 395 -25.89 18.90 -11.58
N PRO A 396 -26.66 18.89 -10.47
CA PRO A 396 -27.58 17.79 -10.16
C PRO A 396 -28.71 17.72 -11.19
N GLN A 397 -29.29 16.54 -11.37
CA GLN A 397 -30.50 16.40 -12.19
C GLN A 397 -31.69 17.10 -11.53
N GLU A 398 -32.56 17.71 -12.34
CA GLU A 398 -33.65 18.56 -11.84
C GLU A 398 -34.66 17.77 -11.00
N ASP A 399 -34.97 16.55 -11.40
CA ASP A 399 -35.83 15.62 -10.65
C ASP A 399 -35.30 15.34 -9.25
N PHE A 400 -33.99 15.13 -9.10
CA PHE A 400 -33.34 14.92 -7.81
C PHE A 400 -33.42 16.17 -6.92
N VAL A 401 -33.17 17.35 -7.49
CA VAL A 401 -33.27 18.62 -6.77
C VAL A 401 -34.69 18.87 -6.29
N GLN A 402 -35.69 18.63 -7.15
CA GLN A 402 -37.10 18.78 -6.82
C GLN A 402 -37.50 17.80 -5.72
N TRP A 403 -37.06 16.54 -5.80
CA TRP A 403 -37.33 15.54 -4.78
C TRP A 403 -36.74 15.92 -3.42
N ILE A 404 -35.48 16.40 -3.37
CA ILE A 404 -34.86 16.89 -2.13
C ILE A 404 -35.68 18.05 -1.55
N ARG A 405 -36.06 19.03 -2.37
CA ARG A 405 -36.79 20.24 -1.94
C ARG A 405 -38.23 19.96 -1.47
N LYS A 406 -38.88 18.90 -1.98
CA LYS A 406 -40.29 18.59 -1.70
C LYS A 406 -40.58 18.20 -0.24
N GLY A 407 -39.57 17.90 0.58
CA GLY A 407 -39.82 17.41 1.96
C GLY A 407 -38.65 17.59 2.92
N SER A 408 -38.65 16.81 4.00
CA SER A 408 -37.65 16.86 5.08
C SER A 408 -36.27 16.32 4.67
N PRO A 409 -35.14 16.86 5.16
CA PRO A 409 -33.80 16.39 4.78
C PRO A 409 -33.65 14.85 4.90
N PRO A 410 -33.29 14.15 3.82
CA PRO A 410 -33.29 12.69 3.78
C PRO A 410 -32.08 12.07 4.50
N ILE A 411 -32.19 10.79 4.84
CA ILE A 411 -31.07 9.96 5.32
C ILE A 411 -30.38 9.35 4.09
N TYR A 412 -29.07 9.50 3.98
CA TYR A 412 -28.27 8.87 2.93
C TYR A 412 -27.79 7.48 3.35
N PHE A 413 -27.96 6.50 2.48
CA PHE A 413 -27.45 5.14 2.62
C PHE A 413 -26.51 4.87 1.45
N GLY A 414 -25.22 4.71 1.74
CA GLY A 414 -24.23 4.42 0.71
C GLY A 414 -23.08 3.60 1.28
N PHE A 415 -22.94 2.40 0.75
CA PHE A 415 -21.94 1.42 1.20
C PHE A 415 -20.69 1.40 0.31
N GLY A 416 -20.62 2.30 -0.66
CA GLY A 416 -19.46 2.49 -1.53
C GLY A 416 -19.22 1.29 -2.46
N SER A 417 -17.95 1.06 -2.81
CA SER A 417 -17.54 -0.01 -3.72
C SER A 417 -17.39 -1.38 -3.06
N MET A 418 -17.74 -1.50 -1.79
CA MET A 418 -17.72 -2.79 -1.07
C MET A 418 -19.04 -3.50 -1.38
N PRO A 419 -19.00 -4.70 -1.95
CA PRO A 419 -20.21 -5.48 -2.15
C PRO A 419 -20.78 -5.97 -0.82
N LEU A 420 -22.08 -6.17 -0.84
CA LEU A 420 -22.82 -6.73 0.27
C LEU A 420 -23.04 -8.22 0.02
N GLU A 421 -23.01 -9.03 1.08
CA GLU A 421 -23.35 -10.46 0.99
C GLU A 421 -24.79 -10.67 0.53
N ASP A 422 -25.70 -9.83 1.00
CA ASP A 422 -27.11 -9.84 0.61
C ASP A 422 -27.60 -8.40 0.37
N PRO A 423 -27.42 -7.86 -0.85
CA PRO A 423 -27.87 -6.52 -1.21
C PRO A 423 -29.40 -6.37 -1.12
N LYS A 424 -30.15 -7.45 -1.40
CA LYS A 424 -31.61 -7.43 -1.36
C LYS A 424 -32.09 -7.27 0.07
N ARG A 425 -31.66 -8.15 0.98
CA ARG A 425 -32.01 -8.06 2.40
C ARG A 425 -31.58 -6.73 3.01
N THR A 426 -30.41 -6.23 2.63
CA THR A 426 -29.94 -4.93 3.12
C THR A 426 -30.86 -3.80 2.64
N THR A 427 -31.32 -3.86 1.39
CA THR A 427 -32.29 -2.90 0.85
C THR A 427 -33.63 -3.01 1.57
N ASP A 428 -34.14 -4.23 1.78
CA ASP A 428 -35.42 -4.47 2.48
C ASP A 428 -35.38 -3.88 3.90
N VAL A 429 -34.30 -4.12 4.65
CA VAL A 429 -34.11 -3.55 6.00
C VAL A 429 -34.08 -2.02 5.98
N ILE A 430 -33.48 -1.40 4.96
CA ILE A 430 -33.47 0.06 4.82
C ILE A 430 -34.88 0.59 4.55
N LEU A 431 -35.65 -0.07 3.68
CA LEU A 431 -37.01 0.31 3.36
C LEU A 431 -37.94 0.19 4.57
N ASP A 432 -37.86 -0.94 5.29
CA ASP A 432 -38.64 -1.17 6.51
C ASP A 432 -38.34 -0.08 7.56
N ALA A 433 -37.05 0.22 7.78
CA ALA A 433 -36.65 1.27 8.72
C ALA A 433 -37.15 2.67 8.32
N LEU A 434 -37.12 3.00 7.02
CA LEU A 434 -37.65 4.28 6.52
C LEU A 434 -39.17 4.35 6.67
N GLN A 435 -39.87 3.24 6.45
CA GLN A 435 -41.32 3.15 6.60
C GLN A 435 -41.73 3.29 8.07
N GLU A 436 -41.10 2.54 8.98
CA GLU A 436 -41.39 2.60 10.43
C GLU A 436 -41.11 3.98 11.02
N THR A 437 -40.05 4.65 10.56
CA THR A 437 -39.66 5.97 11.07
C THR A 437 -40.35 7.14 10.35
N GLY A 438 -41.05 6.89 9.25
CA GLY A 438 -41.64 7.92 8.39
C GLY A 438 -40.61 8.86 7.75
N GLN A 439 -39.35 8.43 7.66
CA GLN A 439 -38.25 9.25 7.12
C GLN A 439 -38.13 9.08 5.60
N ARG A 440 -37.46 10.05 4.98
CA ARG A 440 -37.06 9.98 3.57
C ARG A 440 -35.65 9.44 3.45
N GLY A 441 -35.38 8.63 2.43
CA GLY A 441 -34.09 8.00 2.22
C GLY A 441 -33.52 8.22 0.83
N ILE A 442 -32.21 8.35 0.73
CA ILE A 442 -31.47 8.25 -0.53
C ILE A 442 -30.65 6.97 -0.47
N ILE A 443 -30.82 6.08 -1.45
CA ILE A 443 -30.04 4.85 -1.58
C ILE A 443 -29.07 5.02 -2.75
N ASP A 444 -27.77 5.06 -2.45
CA ASP A 444 -26.72 5.01 -3.46
C ASP A 444 -26.58 3.58 -4.00
N ARG A 445 -26.91 3.39 -5.29
CA ARG A 445 -26.87 2.09 -5.95
C ARG A 445 -25.45 1.54 -6.03
N GLY A 446 -24.45 2.43 -6.16
CA GLY A 446 -23.03 2.12 -6.15
C GLY A 446 -22.63 0.88 -6.97
N TRP A 447 -21.49 0.26 -6.63
CA TRP A 447 -21.09 -1.05 -7.17
C TRP A 447 -21.77 -2.23 -6.46
N GLY A 448 -22.40 -1.99 -5.31
CA GLY A 448 -23.09 -3.01 -4.51
C GLY A 448 -24.45 -3.43 -5.07
N ASN A 449 -24.91 -2.81 -6.17
CA ASN A 449 -26.18 -3.09 -6.83
C ASN A 449 -27.39 -3.01 -5.88
N LEU A 450 -27.34 -2.03 -4.97
CA LEU A 450 -28.40 -1.74 -4.02
C LEU A 450 -29.61 -1.13 -4.73
N GLY A 451 -30.79 -1.30 -4.14
CA GLY A 451 -31.99 -0.64 -4.66
C GLY A 451 -32.49 -1.21 -6.00
N ASN A 452 -32.27 -2.49 -6.30
CA ASN A 452 -33.02 -3.18 -7.36
C ASN A 452 -34.43 -3.50 -6.89
N LEU A 453 -35.29 -2.49 -6.99
CA LEU A 453 -36.70 -2.54 -6.61
C LEU A 453 -37.56 -2.56 -7.87
N GLU A 454 -38.64 -3.34 -7.85
CA GLU A 454 -39.65 -3.33 -8.92
C GLU A 454 -40.47 -2.03 -8.89
N GLU A 455 -40.75 -1.51 -7.70
CA GLU A 455 -41.38 -0.21 -7.47
C GLU A 455 -40.61 0.55 -6.39
N VAL A 456 -40.28 1.82 -6.65
CA VAL A 456 -39.56 2.69 -5.72
C VAL A 456 -40.57 3.52 -4.93
N PRO A 457 -40.61 3.44 -3.59
CA PRO A 457 -41.49 4.27 -2.77
C PRO A 457 -41.22 5.78 -2.95
N ASP A 458 -42.25 6.62 -2.86
CA ASP A 458 -42.13 8.08 -3.02
C ASP A 458 -41.15 8.74 -2.04
N ASN A 459 -40.98 8.16 -0.85
CA ASN A 459 -40.05 8.62 0.19
C ASN A 459 -38.61 8.11 -0.02
N VAL A 460 -38.32 7.42 -1.12
CA VAL A 460 -36.99 6.89 -1.46
C VAL A 460 -36.54 7.45 -2.80
N PHE A 461 -35.28 7.88 -2.87
CA PHE A 461 -34.62 8.23 -4.12
C PHE A 461 -33.44 7.31 -4.38
N LEU A 462 -33.40 6.69 -5.55
CA LEU A 462 -32.27 5.87 -5.99
C LEU A 462 -31.25 6.75 -6.68
N LEU A 463 -30.04 6.80 -6.14
CA LEU A 463 -28.96 7.64 -6.62
C LEU A 463 -27.90 6.79 -7.34
N GLU A 464 -27.43 7.27 -8.48
CA GLU A 464 -26.34 6.61 -9.21
C GLU A 464 -24.97 7.21 -8.88
N GLU A 465 -24.76 8.50 -9.13
CA GLU A 465 -23.52 9.18 -8.79
C GLU A 465 -23.76 10.64 -8.41
N CYS A 466 -23.31 11.03 -7.21
CA CYS A 466 -23.31 12.41 -6.76
C CYS A 466 -22.08 12.71 -5.91
N PRO A 467 -21.39 13.84 -6.14
CA PRO A 467 -20.32 14.28 -5.24
C PRO A 467 -20.83 14.47 -3.81
N HIS A 468 -20.18 13.80 -2.86
CA HIS A 468 -20.57 13.84 -1.44
C HIS A 468 -20.37 15.23 -0.80
N ASP A 469 -19.55 16.13 -1.37
CA ASP A 469 -19.52 17.56 -0.97
C ASP A 469 -20.88 18.20 -1.05
N TRP A 470 -21.58 17.88 -2.13
CA TRP A 470 -22.79 18.55 -2.51
C TRP A 470 -23.96 17.89 -1.79
N LEU A 471 -23.95 16.56 -1.73
CA LEU A 471 -25.05 15.77 -1.16
C LEU A 471 -25.13 15.84 0.36
N PHE A 472 -24.04 15.57 1.08
CA PHE A 472 -24.11 15.41 2.54
C PHE A 472 -24.63 16.64 3.31
N PRO A 473 -24.33 17.88 2.91
CA PRO A 473 -24.96 19.07 3.51
C PRO A 473 -26.49 19.14 3.38
N GLN A 474 -27.09 18.34 2.48
CA GLN A 474 -28.54 18.27 2.25
C GLN A 474 -29.20 17.12 3.02
N CYS A 475 -28.42 16.24 3.66
CA CYS A 475 -28.93 15.05 4.36
C CYS A 475 -29.04 15.27 5.88
N SER A 476 -30.03 14.64 6.52
CA SER A 476 -30.20 14.60 7.99
C SER A 476 -29.29 13.59 8.69
N ALA A 477 -28.88 12.54 8.00
CA ALA A 477 -27.89 11.57 8.48
C ALA A 477 -27.23 10.84 7.29
N VAL A 478 -26.11 10.16 7.57
CA VAL A 478 -25.34 9.36 6.61
C VAL A 478 -25.07 8.01 7.24
N VAL A 479 -25.44 6.93 6.54
CA VAL A 479 -25.15 5.54 6.89
C VAL A 479 -24.21 5.00 5.82
N SER A 480 -22.99 4.63 6.23
CA SER A 480 -21.95 4.16 5.30
C SER A 480 -20.94 3.25 5.99
N PHE A 481 -20.18 2.47 5.22
CA PHE A 481 -19.12 1.58 5.75
C PHE A 481 -17.81 2.28 6.12
N ASN A 482 -17.55 3.47 5.57
CA ASN A 482 -16.22 4.07 5.67
C ASN A 482 -16.26 5.43 6.36
N ILE A 483 -15.51 5.53 7.47
CA ILE A 483 -15.40 6.74 8.29
C ILE A 483 -14.78 7.92 7.53
N SER A 484 -14.05 7.68 6.43
CA SER A 484 -13.47 8.73 5.59
C SER A 484 -14.55 9.62 4.92
N TYR A 485 -15.78 9.11 4.76
CA TYR A 485 -16.91 9.89 4.25
C TYR A 485 -17.58 10.77 5.33
N CYS A 486 -17.53 10.37 6.61
CA CYS A 486 -18.42 10.88 7.63
C CYS A 486 -18.23 12.37 8.01
N TYR A 487 -17.08 12.97 7.76
CA TYR A 487 -16.74 14.24 8.44
C TYR A 487 -17.15 15.53 7.72
N ARG A 488 -17.71 15.46 6.50
CA ARG A 488 -18.07 16.68 5.77
C ARG A 488 -19.33 17.38 6.29
N LYS A 489 -20.13 16.69 7.11
CA LYS A 489 -21.33 17.25 7.74
C LYS A 489 -21.03 18.18 8.94
N VAL A 490 -19.87 18.03 9.58
CA VAL A 490 -19.54 18.74 10.83
C VAL A 490 -19.00 20.17 10.58
N ARG A 491 -18.80 20.58 9.32
CA ARG A 491 -18.47 21.97 8.97
C ARG A 491 -19.72 22.77 8.58
N LYS A 492 -20.56 23.08 9.57
CA LYS A 492 -21.41 24.27 9.58
C LYS A 492 -21.52 24.82 10.98
#